data_AF-A0AAV4JBN9-F1
#
_entry.id   AF-A0AAV4JBN9-F1
#
_cell.length_a   1.000
_cell.length_b   1.000
_cell.length_c   1.000
_cell.angle_alpha   90.00
_cell.angle_beta   90.00
_cell.angle_gamma   90.00
#
_symmetry.space_group_name_H-M   'P 1'
#
loop_
_entity.id
_entity.type
_entity.pdbx_description
1 polymer ?
#
loop_
_entity_poly.entity_id
_entity_poly.type
_entity_poly.pdbx_seq_one_letter_code
_entity_poly.pdbx_strand_id
1 'polypeptide(L)'
;MFDGGHLSPPPQLPSPEAQPVPQSNSNPSQLDSPEKASLKRKLEETNSKLSQSKKKIKTLQQTKRRLLKREEKLTSIIANLRSKNVLSTNSLSVLETCGSGIGDLLKRCEAKSKRKGQPAKYSPELRSFALTLHFYSPKAYAYVRKAFDTCLPHPRTLKNCMRQWKMVLPSMQRLFNFFNRELKLYREKEKLPHVR
;
A
#
# COMPACT_ATOMS: atom_id res chain seq x y z
N MET A 1 67.53 -17.01 -38.60
CA MET A 1 67.22 -15.59 -38.27
C MET A 1 65.89 -15.63 -37.52
N PHE A 2 65.74 -15.38 -36.23
CA PHE A 2 66.57 -14.74 -35.20
C PHE A 2 66.60 -15.60 -33.91
N ASP A 3 67.60 -15.28 -33.10
CA ASP A 3 68.08 -15.91 -31.88
C ASP A 3 67.04 -16.08 -30.76
N GLY A 4 67.10 -17.24 -30.10
CA GLY A 4 66.34 -17.56 -28.89
C GLY A 4 67.13 -17.22 -27.63
N GLY A 5 66.68 -16.21 -26.89
CA GLY A 5 67.17 -15.93 -25.54
C GLY A 5 66.65 -16.95 -24.53
N HIS A 6 67.42 -18.02 -24.31
CA HIS A 6 67.25 -18.98 -23.23
C HIS A 6 67.74 -18.36 -21.91
N LEU A 7 66.81 -17.90 -21.07
CA LEU A 7 67.11 -17.51 -19.69
C LEU A 7 67.28 -18.76 -18.84
N SER A 8 68.54 -19.12 -18.58
CA SER A 8 68.92 -20.22 -17.69
C SER A 8 68.38 -19.99 -16.26
N PRO A 9 67.86 -21.05 -15.59
CA PRO A 9 67.53 -20.98 -14.18
C PRO A 9 68.80 -20.87 -13.34
N PRO A 10 68.77 -20.14 -12.20
CA PRO A 10 69.91 -20.05 -11.31
C PRO A 10 70.22 -21.41 -10.63
N PRO A 11 71.50 -21.67 -10.28
CA PRO A 11 71.97 -22.98 -9.83
C PRO A 11 71.38 -23.38 -8.47
N GLN A 12 70.92 -24.63 -8.36
CA GLN A 12 70.62 -25.25 -7.06
C GLN A 12 71.94 -25.61 -6.36
N LEU A 13 72.18 -24.99 -5.19
CA LEU A 13 73.26 -25.39 -4.29
C LEU A 13 72.86 -26.63 -3.48
N PRO A 14 73.81 -27.54 -3.17
CA PRO A 14 73.53 -28.80 -2.50
C PRO A 14 73.18 -28.62 -1.03
N SER A 15 72.24 -29.45 -0.57
CA SER A 15 71.80 -29.58 0.82
C SER A 15 72.90 -30.19 1.71
N PRO A 16 73.27 -29.56 2.85
CA PRO A 16 73.99 -30.23 3.92
C PRO A 16 73.00 -30.73 4.98
N GLU A 17 72.87 -32.06 5.03
CA GLU A 17 72.78 -32.93 6.20
C GLU A 17 72.27 -32.34 7.54
N ALA A 18 71.20 -32.96 8.05
CA ALA A 18 70.61 -32.68 9.35
C ALA A 18 71.61 -32.92 10.50
N GLN A 19 72.03 -31.84 11.17
CA GLN A 19 72.59 -31.94 12.52
C GLN A 19 71.45 -31.84 13.55
N PRO A 20 71.38 -32.74 14.55
CA PRO A 20 70.50 -32.55 15.69
C PRO A 20 71.10 -31.47 16.60
N VAL A 21 70.32 -31.01 17.60
CA VAL A 21 70.69 -30.16 18.76
C VAL A 21 70.12 -28.73 18.67
N PRO A 22 69.63 -28.13 19.77
CA PRO A 22 68.84 -28.65 20.89
C PRO A 22 67.47 -27.93 20.99
N GLN A 23 66.50 -28.55 21.64
CA GLN A 23 65.30 -27.84 22.12
C GLN A 23 65.72 -26.73 23.09
N SER A 24 65.84 -25.49 22.61
CA SER A 24 65.96 -24.34 23.49
C SER A 24 64.59 -24.07 24.11
N ASN A 25 64.32 -24.73 25.23
CA ASN A 25 63.37 -24.27 26.23
C ASN A 25 63.77 -22.86 26.67
N SER A 26 63.34 -21.83 25.93
CA SER A 26 63.36 -20.46 26.43
C SER A 26 62.13 -20.25 27.30
N ASN A 27 62.29 -20.61 28.58
CA ASN A 27 61.39 -20.27 29.68
C ASN A 27 60.87 -18.82 29.53
N PRO A 28 59.55 -18.57 29.48
CA PRO A 28 59.00 -17.23 29.60
C PRO A 28 58.92 -16.86 31.09
N SER A 29 60.07 -16.85 31.77
CA SER A 29 60.19 -16.37 33.14
C SER A 29 60.71 -14.93 33.13
N GLN A 30 59.93 -14.02 32.54
CA GLN A 30 60.01 -12.61 32.96
C GLN A 30 58.95 -12.42 34.02
N LEU A 31 59.39 -12.39 35.28
CA LEU A 31 58.63 -11.78 36.38
C LEU A 31 58.14 -10.41 35.89
N ASP A 32 56.83 -10.28 35.69
CA ASP A 32 56.24 -9.01 35.30
C ASP A 32 56.54 -8.01 36.42
N SER A 33 57.42 -7.05 36.14
CA SER A 33 57.53 -5.85 36.97
C SER A 33 56.12 -5.28 37.15
N PRO A 34 55.72 -4.86 38.36
CA PRO A 34 54.37 -4.38 38.64
C PRO A 34 53.92 -3.27 37.67
N GLU A 35 54.88 -2.50 37.15
CA GLU A 35 54.67 -1.49 36.13
C GLU A 35 54.27 -2.07 34.76
N LYS A 36 54.92 -3.15 34.31
CA LYS A 36 54.62 -3.83 33.04
C LYS A 36 53.24 -4.50 33.08
N ALA A 37 52.88 -5.12 34.20
CA ALA A 37 51.54 -5.69 34.40
C ALA A 37 50.43 -4.60 34.40
N SER A 38 50.71 -3.45 35.03
CA SER A 38 49.81 -2.29 35.04
C SER A 38 49.57 -1.73 33.63
N LEU A 39 50.64 -1.55 32.85
CA LEU A 39 50.57 -1.10 31.46
C LEU A 39 49.78 -2.08 30.58
N LYS A 40 50.01 -3.39 30.74
CA LYS A 40 49.30 -4.43 30.00
C LYS A 40 47.79 -4.42 30.29
N ARG A 41 47.39 -4.26 31.57
CA ARG A 41 45.99 -4.06 31.96
C ARG A 41 45.39 -2.80 31.34
N LYS A 42 46.13 -1.69 31.31
CA LYS A 42 45.69 -0.43 30.70
C LYS A 42 45.43 -0.58 29.19
N LEU A 43 46.29 -1.33 28.50
CA LEU A 43 46.16 -1.64 27.09
C LEU A 43 44.94 -2.54 26.81
N GLU A 44 44.71 -3.55 27.63
CA GLU A 44 43.52 -4.42 27.55
C GLU A 44 42.22 -3.61 27.78
N GLU A 45 42.21 -2.73 28.79
CA GLU A 45 41.08 -1.84 29.08
C GLU A 45 40.78 -0.89 27.92
N THR A 46 41.81 -0.26 27.36
CA THR A 46 41.65 0.67 26.23
C THR A 46 41.18 -0.05 24.98
N ASN A 47 41.72 -1.24 24.68
CA ASN A 47 41.25 -2.09 23.59
C ASN A 47 39.80 -2.55 23.79
N SER A 48 39.41 -2.90 25.02
CA SER A 48 38.02 -3.23 25.37
C SER A 48 37.10 -2.04 25.17
N LYS A 49 37.48 -0.84 25.65
CA LYS A 49 36.74 0.42 25.46
C LYS A 49 36.61 0.80 23.98
N LEU A 50 37.68 0.60 23.20
CA LEU A 50 37.70 0.83 21.76
C LEU A 50 36.76 -0.15 21.03
N SER A 51 36.79 -1.43 21.40
CA SER A 51 35.88 -2.46 20.85
C SER A 51 34.41 -2.15 21.15
N GLN A 52 34.09 -1.74 22.38
CA GLN A 52 32.76 -1.31 22.77
C GLN A 52 32.29 -0.09 21.97
N SER A 53 33.16 0.90 21.80
CA SER A 53 32.87 2.12 21.01
C SER A 53 32.62 1.80 19.54
N LYS A 54 33.45 0.92 18.93
CA LYS A 54 33.27 0.43 17.56
C LYS A 54 31.93 -0.28 17.37
N LYS A 55 31.55 -1.16 18.30
CA LYS A 55 30.24 -1.84 18.29
C LYS A 55 29.10 -0.83 18.35
N LYS A 56 29.21 0.17 19.23
CA LYS A 56 28.18 1.22 19.39
C LYS A 56 28.02 2.05 18.12
N ILE A 57 29.13 2.48 17.50
CA ILE A 57 29.12 3.21 16.21
C ILE A 57 28.42 2.38 15.13
N LYS A 58 28.78 1.10 15.00
CA LYS A 58 28.14 0.19 14.03
C LYS A 58 26.63 0.11 14.24
N THR A 59 26.19 -0.10 15.47
CA THR A 59 24.75 -0.18 15.81
C THR A 59 24.04 1.13 15.48
N LEU A 60 24.62 2.27 15.85
CA LEU A 60 24.04 3.59 15.57
C LEU A 60 23.94 3.87 14.06
N GLN A 61 24.99 3.57 13.29
CA GLN A 61 24.99 3.70 11.83
C GLN A 61 23.94 2.78 11.19
N GLN A 62 23.79 1.55 11.67
CA GLN A 62 22.78 0.62 11.18
C GLN A 62 21.37 1.13 11.45
N THR A 63 21.12 1.66 12.65
CA THR A 63 19.85 2.29 13.02
C THR A 63 19.56 3.50 12.14
N LYS A 64 20.53 4.40 11.96
CA LYS A 64 20.41 5.56 11.04
C LYS A 64 20.02 5.10 9.64
N ARG A 65 20.70 4.11 9.07
CA ARG A 65 20.38 3.56 7.74
C ARG A 65 18.96 2.99 7.67
N ARG A 66 18.51 2.27 8.69
CA ARG A 66 17.15 1.69 8.75
C ARG A 66 16.09 2.77 8.83
N LEU A 67 16.34 3.85 9.60
CA LEU A 67 15.43 4.99 9.71
C LEU A 67 15.31 5.74 8.38
N LEU A 68 16.43 6.05 7.72
CA LEU A 68 16.42 6.71 6.41
C LEU A 68 15.64 5.90 5.36
N LYS A 69 15.84 4.58 5.29
CA LYS A 69 15.04 3.72 4.39
C LYS A 69 13.55 3.75 4.71
N ARG A 70 13.18 3.84 5.99
CA ARG A 70 11.78 3.94 6.40
C ARG A 70 11.19 5.28 6.00
N GLU A 71 11.96 6.35 6.15
CA GLU A 71 11.58 7.70 5.72
C GLU A 71 11.39 7.77 4.20
N GLU A 72 12.32 7.24 3.40
CA GLU A 72 12.18 7.10 1.94
C GLU A 72 10.93 6.28 1.55
N LYS A 73 10.66 5.19 2.26
CA LYS A 73 9.45 4.39 2.03
C LYS A 73 8.18 5.17 2.34
N LEU A 74 8.14 5.88 3.47
CA LEU A 74 6.97 6.66 3.89
C LEU A 74 6.73 7.84 2.93
N THR A 75 7.78 8.56 2.56
CA THR A 75 7.70 9.64 1.57
C THR A 75 7.25 9.13 0.20
N SER A 76 7.75 7.96 -0.24
CA SER A 76 7.26 7.28 -1.45
C SER A 76 5.79 6.90 -1.35
N ILE A 77 5.32 6.37 -0.21
CA ILE A 77 3.90 6.06 0.01
C ILE A 77 3.07 7.35 -0.07
N ILE A 78 3.49 8.44 0.59
CA ILE A 78 2.79 9.72 0.57
C ILE A 78 2.75 10.29 -0.85
N ALA A 79 3.84 10.24 -1.60
CA ALA A 79 3.89 10.67 -3.00
C ALA A 79 2.97 9.81 -3.88
N ASN A 80 2.92 8.51 -3.66
CA ASN A 80 1.99 7.61 -4.33
C ASN A 80 0.52 7.92 -4.00
N LEU A 81 0.21 8.25 -2.74
CA LEU A 81 -1.15 8.62 -2.35
C LEU A 81 -1.57 9.97 -2.95
N ARG A 82 -0.65 10.95 -2.96
CA ARG A 82 -0.87 12.27 -3.57
C ARG A 82 -1.03 12.19 -5.09
N SER A 83 -0.15 11.46 -5.77
CA SER A 83 -0.24 11.26 -7.24
C SER A 83 -1.48 10.49 -7.64
N LYS A 84 -1.91 9.52 -6.83
CA LYS A 84 -3.15 8.78 -7.07
C LYS A 84 -4.40 9.59 -6.80
N ASN A 85 -4.29 10.79 -6.20
CA ASN A 85 -5.35 11.74 -5.85
C ASN A 85 -6.76 11.15 -6.03
N VAL A 86 -7.08 10.17 -5.16
CA VAL A 86 -8.10 9.15 -5.45
C VAL A 86 -9.50 9.76 -5.53
N LEU A 87 -9.63 11.05 -5.18
CA LEU A 87 -10.84 11.84 -5.34
C LEU A 87 -10.43 13.25 -5.79
N SER A 88 -10.75 13.61 -7.03
CA SER A 88 -10.81 15.02 -7.44
C SER A 88 -11.77 15.76 -6.50
N THR A 89 -11.54 17.06 -6.25
CA THR A 89 -12.47 17.92 -5.49
C THR A 89 -13.90 17.81 -6.01
N ASN A 90 -14.06 17.59 -7.32
CA ASN A 90 -15.35 17.37 -7.97
C ASN A 90 -15.95 15.99 -7.65
N SER A 91 -15.12 14.97 -7.46
CA SER A 91 -15.57 13.64 -7.03
C SER A 91 -16.02 13.63 -5.57
N LEU A 92 -15.37 14.44 -4.74
CA LEU A 92 -15.69 14.60 -3.32
C LEU A 92 -17.04 15.30 -3.14
N SER A 93 -17.28 16.40 -3.87
CA SER A 93 -18.58 17.07 -3.85
C SER A 93 -19.72 16.21 -4.39
N VAL A 94 -19.45 15.39 -5.43
CA VAL A 94 -20.43 14.41 -5.94
C VAL A 94 -20.74 13.34 -4.89
N LEU A 95 -19.75 12.87 -4.14
CA LEU A 95 -19.95 11.89 -3.06
C LEU A 95 -20.68 12.49 -1.85
N GLU A 96 -20.43 13.75 -1.51
CA GLU A 96 -21.17 14.47 -0.46
C GLU A 96 -22.63 14.66 -0.86
N THR A 97 -22.89 14.91 -2.15
CA THR A 97 -24.24 15.04 -2.71
C THR A 97 -24.94 13.68 -2.84
N CYS A 98 -24.21 12.62 -3.18
CA CYS A 98 -24.71 11.27 -3.24
C CYS A 98 -24.80 10.70 -1.83
N GLY A 99 -25.94 10.90 -1.14
CA GLY A 99 -26.14 10.50 0.25
C GLY A 99 -25.82 9.03 0.60
N SER A 100 -26.05 8.66 1.88
CA SER A 100 -25.62 7.40 2.53
C SER A 100 -25.63 6.11 1.67
N GLY A 101 -26.59 5.95 0.76
CA GLY A 101 -26.70 4.79 -0.13
C GLY A 101 -25.52 4.56 -1.08
N ILE A 102 -24.70 5.60 -1.38
CA ILE A 102 -23.50 5.44 -2.21
C ILE A 102 -22.42 4.62 -1.50
N GLY A 103 -22.32 4.73 -0.16
CA GLY A 103 -21.34 4.01 0.63
C GLY A 103 -21.53 2.50 0.54
N ASP A 104 -22.78 2.04 0.53
CA ASP A 104 -23.10 0.62 0.38
C ASP A 104 -22.87 0.10 -1.05
N LEU A 105 -23.08 0.95 -2.06
CA LEU A 105 -22.73 0.63 -3.44
C LEU A 105 -21.21 0.45 -3.60
N LEU A 106 -20.42 1.34 -3.01
CA LEU A 106 -18.96 1.29 -3.05
C LEU A 106 -18.41 0.05 -2.34
N LYS A 107 -18.91 -0.27 -1.13
CA LYS A 107 -18.55 -1.51 -0.40
C LYS A 107 -18.79 -2.76 -1.25
N ARG A 108 -19.90 -2.80 -1.99
CA ARG A 108 -20.22 -3.91 -2.91
C ARG A 108 -19.25 -3.98 -4.08
N CYS A 109 -18.91 -2.84 -4.69
CA CYS A 109 -17.93 -2.75 -5.77
C CYS A 109 -16.55 -3.22 -5.31
N GLU A 110 -16.11 -2.80 -4.13
CA GLU A 110 -14.84 -3.22 -3.53
C GLU A 110 -14.82 -4.72 -3.25
N ALA A 111 -15.88 -5.25 -2.64
CA ALA A 111 -16.00 -6.68 -2.38
C ALA A 111 -15.97 -7.49 -3.69
N LYS A 112 -16.56 -6.99 -4.77
CA LYS A 112 -16.54 -7.63 -6.09
C LYS A 112 -15.14 -7.62 -6.70
N SER A 113 -14.43 -6.49 -6.62
CA SER A 113 -13.03 -6.37 -7.07
C SER A 113 -12.12 -7.39 -6.36
N LYS A 114 -12.37 -7.60 -5.06
CA LYS A 114 -11.67 -8.60 -4.23
C LYS A 114 -12.21 -10.04 -4.39
N ARG A 115 -13.10 -10.30 -5.35
CA ARG A 115 -13.75 -11.61 -5.59
C ARG A 115 -14.43 -12.20 -4.33
N LYS A 116 -14.92 -11.34 -3.43
CA LYS A 116 -15.66 -11.74 -2.24
C LYS A 116 -17.16 -11.90 -2.57
N GLY A 117 -17.81 -12.82 -1.88
CA GLY A 117 -19.25 -13.01 -1.94
C GLY A 117 -20.00 -11.72 -1.59
N GLN A 118 -21.08 -11.43 -2.34
CA GLN A 118 -21.90 -10.25 -2.12
C GLN A 118 -23.05 -10.55 -1.15
N PRO A 119 -23.41 -9.60 -0.27
CA PRO A 119 -24.58 -9.78 0.59
C PRO A 119 -25.85 -9.85 -0.25
N ALA A 120 -26.67 -10.90 0.02
CA ALA A 120 -27.90 -11.19 -0.70
C ALA A 120 -28.92 -10.05 -0.63
N LYS A 121 -28.96 -9.30 0.49
CA LYS A 121 -29.91 -8.21 0.72
C LYS A 121 -29.29 -6.84 0.43
N TYR A 122 -29.94 -6.07 -0.44
CA TYR A 122 -29.58 -4.67 -0.72
C TYR A 122 -30.08 -3.74 0.40
N SER A 123 -29.29 -2.72 0.74
CA SER A 123 -29.71 -1.73 1.73
C SER A 123 -30.96 -0.98 1.26
N PRO A 124 -31.80 -0.49 2.19
CA PRO A 124 -33.03 0.23 1.83
C PRO A 124 -32.74 1.41 0.91
N GLU A 125 -31.71 2.19 1.18
CA GLU A 125 -31.30 3.36 0.40
C GLU A 125 -30.91 2.99 -1.04
N LEU A 126 -30.12 1.92 -1.19
CA LEU A 126 -29.70 1.42 -2.50
C LEU A 126 -30.88 0.87 -3.31
N ARG A 127 -31.87 0.25 -2.64
CA ARG A 127 -33.13 -0.17 -3.27
C ARG A 127 -33.96 1.03 -3.70
N SER A 128 -34.10 2.06 -2.86
CA SER A 128 -34.80 3.31 -3.18
C SER A 128 -34.18 3.96 -4.41
N PHE A 129 -32.85 4.13 -4.43
CA PHE A 129 -32.12 4.69 -5.57
C PHE A 129 -32.39 3.90 -6.85
N ALA A 130 -32.26 2.58 -6.80
CA ALA A 130 -32.46 1.73 -7.98
C ALA A 130 -33.92 1.75 -8.48
N LEU A 131 -34.90 1.78 -7.57
CA LEU A 131 -36.32 1.91 -7.91
C LEU A 131 -36.62 3.28 -8.53
N THR A 132 -36.13 4.36 -7.93
CA THR A 132 -36.30 5.73 -8.42
C THR A 132 -35.67 5.90 -9.81
N LEU A 133 -34.44 5.42 -10.02
CA LEU A 133 -33.78 5.51 -11.31
C LEU A 133 -34.50 4.68 -12.39
N HIS A 134 -34.93 3.46 -12.04
CA HIS A 134 -35.70 2.61 -12.95
C HIS A 134 -37.06 3.22 -13.30
N PHE A 135 -37.68 3.91 -12.34
CA PHE A 135 -38.92 4.64 -12.52
C PHE A 135 -38.77 5.79 -13.52
N TYR A 136 -37.73 6.62 -13.38
CA TYR A 136 -37.48 7.73 -14.32
C TYR A 136 -37.15 7.25 -15.72
N SER A 137 -36.29 6.23 -15.85
CA SER A 137 -35.93 5.67 -17.14
C SER A 137 -35.38 4.26 -16.99
N PRO A 138 -36.13 3.23 -17.44
CA PRO A 138 -35.63 1.86 -17.48
C PRO A 138 -34.33 1.72 -18.28
N LYS A 139 -34.15 2.54 -19.33
CA LYS A 139 -32.93 2.59 -20.15
C LYS A 139 -31.76 3.15 -19.35
N ALA A 140 -31.95 4.25 -18.61
CA ALA A 140 -30.91 4.81 -17.76
C ALA A 140 -30.49 3.82 -16.67
N TYR A 141 -31.47 3.13 -16.07
CA TYR A 141 -31.19 2.08 -15.11
C TYR A 141 -30.38 0.93 -15.72
N ALA A 142 -30.72 0.47 -16.92
CA ALA A 142 -29.99 -0.58 -17.62
C ALA A 142 -28.53 -0.18 -17.90
N TYR A 143 -28.29 1.09 -18.27
CA TYR A 143 -26.95 1.63 -18.48
C TYR A 143 -26.13 1.63 -17.18
N VAL A 144 -26.67 2.19 -16.10
CA VAL A 144 -25.99 2.22 -14.79
C VAL A 144 -25.77 0.81 -14.26
N ARG A 145 -26.75 -0.09 -14.45
CA ARG A 145 -26.60 -1.51 -14.12
C ARG A 145 -25.51 -2.18 -14.94
N LYS A 146 -25.28 -1.83 -16.20
CA LYS A 146 -24.16 -2.38 -16.98
C LYS A 146 -22.81 -1.96 -16.40
N ALA A 147 -22.71 -0.74 -15.87
CA ALA A 147 -21.48 -0.23 -15.25
C ALA A 147 -21.18 -0.87 -13.87
N PHE A 148 -22.20 -1.06 -13.03
CA PHE A 148 -22.04 -1.56 -11.65
C PHE A 148 -22.44 -3.04 -11.46
N ASP A 149 -23.06 -3.66 -12.46
CA ASP A 149 -23.44 -5.07 -12.54
C ASP A 149 -24.11 -5.62 -11.26
N THR A 150 -23.55 -6.65 -10.61
CA THR A 150 -24.09 -7.29 -9.40
C THR A 150 -24.11 -6.39 -8.16
N CYS A 151 -23.56 -5.18 -8.23
CA CYS A 151 -23.61 -4.22 -7.12
C CYS A 151 -24.98 -3.52 -7.03
N LEU A 152 -25.79 -3.57 -8.09
CA LEU A 152 -27.18 -3.11 -8.11
C LEU A 152 -28.16 -4.30 -8.12
N PRO A 153 -29.45 -4.11 -7.79
CA PRO A 153 -30.48 -5.15 -7.90
C PRO A 153 -30.80 -5.56 -9.36
N HIS A 154 -31.08 -6.82 -9.67
CA HIS A 154 -31.56 -7.16 -11.02
C HIS A 154 -32.94 -6.52 -11.28
N PRO A 155 -33.34 -6.13 -12.52
CA PRO A 155 -34.69 -5.65 -12.80
C PRO A 155 -35.81 -6.57 -12.28
N ARG A 156 -35.58 -7.89 -12.32
CA ARG A 156 -36.46 -8.90 -11.71
C ARG A 156 -36.51 -8.76 -10.17
N THR A 157 -35.39 -8.50 -9.53
CA THR A 157 -35.29 -8.22 -8.08
C THR A 157 -35.95 -6.89 -7.71
N LEU A 158 -35.92 -5.88 -8.60
CA LEU A 158 -36.62 -4.61 -8.39
C LEU A 158 -38.13 -4.80 -8.33
N LYS A 159 -38.72 -5.62 -9.21
CA LYS A 159 -40.14 -5.98 -9.16
C LYS A 159 -40.52 -6.60 -7.80
N ASN A 160 -39.66 -7.45 -7.26
CA ASN A 160 -39.85 -8.05 -5.94
C ASN A 160 -39.65 -7.03 -4.80
N CYS A 161 -38.65 -6.14 -4.90
CA CYS A 161 -38.43 -5.06 -3.93
C CYS A 161 -39.61 -4.09 -3.88
N MET A 162 -40.18 -3.75 -5.04
CA MET A 162 -41.39 -2.93 -5.17
C MET A 162 -42.60 -3.60 -4.49
N ARG A 163 -42.72 -4.93 -4.60
CA ARG A 163 -43.75 -5.69 -3.89
C ARG A 163 -43.55 -5.69 -2.37
N GLN A 164 -42.30 -5.81 -1.90
CA GLN A 164 -41.97 -5.76 -0.47
C GLN A 164 -42.20 -4.36 0.14
N TRP A 165 -42.01 -3.30 -0.64
CA TRP A 165 -42.24 -1.91 -0.25
C TRP A 165 -43.72 -1.50 -0.22
N LYS A 166 -44.65 -2.41 -0.52
CA LYS A 166 -46.09 -2.11 -0.65
C LYS A 166 -46.77 -1.55 0.61
N MET A 167 -46.08 -1.44 1.75
CA MET A 167 -46.61 -0.83 2.98
C MET A 167 -46.37 0.69 3.10
N VAL A 168 -45.74 1.34 2.10
CA VAL A 168 -45.62 2.82 2.04
C VAL A 168 -46.21 3.40 0.74
N LEU A 169 -47.20 2.69 0.17
CA LEU A 169 -47.86 3.06 -1.10
C LEU A 169 -48.39 4.51 -1.16
N PRO A 170 -48.93 5.11 -0.08
CA PRO A 170 -49.44 6.49 -0.14
C PRO A 170 -48.35 7.52 -0.42
N SER A 171 -47.11 7.28 0.01
CA SER A 171 -45.99 8.23 -0.18
C SER A 171 -45.39 8.17 -1.59
N MET A 172 -45.25 6.97 -2.15
CA MET A 172 -44.74 6.76 -3.50
C MET A 172 -45.77 7.15 -4.56
N GLN A 173 -47.07 6.95 -4.32
CA GLN A 173 -48.12 7.52 -5.17
C GLN A 173 -48.15 9.05 -5.08
N ARG A 174 -47.93 9.64 -3.89
CA ARG A 174 -47.80 11.10 -3.76
C ARG A 174 -46.59 11.63 -4.51
N LEU A 175 -45.41 10.98 -4.42
CA LEU A 175 -44.24 11.35 -5.20
C LEU A 175 -44.46 11.14 -6.70
N PHE A 176 -45.05 10.02 -7.10
CA PHE A 176 -45.42 9.75 -8.50
C PHE A 176 -46.36 10.82 -9.06
N ASN A 177 -47.40 11.18 -8.31
CA ASN A 177 -48.37 12.21 -8.67
C ASN A 177 -47.73 13.61 -8.65
N PHE A 178 -46.87 13.89 -7.67
CA PHE A 178 -46.11 15.14 -7.55
C PHE A 178 -45.17 15.31 -8.74
N PHE A 179 -44.34 14.31 -9.06
CA PHE A 179 -43.42 14.35 -10.20
C PHE A 179 -44.17 14.41 -11.54
N ASN A 180 -45.28 13.69 -11.70
CA ASN A 180 -46.09 13.80 -12.92
C ASN A 180 -46.73 15.18 -13.06
N ARG A 181 -47.16 15.80 -11.96
CA ARG A 181 -47.65 17.18 -11.94
C ARG A 181 -46.54 18.16 -12.32
N GLU A 182 -45.35 18.00 -11.74
CA GLU A 182 -44.18 18.81 -12.04
C GLU A 182 -43.79 18.72 -13.53
N LEU A 183 -43.70 17.50 -14.07
CA LEU A 183 -43.38 17.27 -15.49
C LEU A 183 -44.44 17.85 -16.44
N LYS A 184 -45.71 17.84 -16.03
CA LYS A 184 -46.80 18.47 -16.79
C LYS A 184 -46.63 19.99 -16.85
N LEU A 185 -46.22 20.61 -15.75
CA LEU A 185 -45.93 22.05 -15.67
C LEU A 185 -44.72 22.43 -16.53
N TYR A 186 -43.65 21.63 -16.55
CA TYR A 186 -42.50 21.87 -17.43
C TYR A 186 -42.89 21.80 -18.92
N ARG A 187 -43.69 20.81 -19.31
CA ARG A 187 -44.20 20.67 -20.68
C ARG A 187 -45.14 21.81 -21.11
N GLU A 188 -45.87 22.40 -20.16
CA GLU A 188 -46.72 23.58 -20.41
C GLU A 188 -45.89 24.87 -20.51
N LYS A 189 -44.82 25.01 -19.72
CA LYS A 189 -43.91 26.16 -19.80
C LYS A 189 -43.15 26.23 -21.13
N GLU A 190 -42.78 25.09 -21.71
CA GLU A 190 -42.16 25.03 -23.05
C GLU A 190 -43.12 25.40 -24.19
N LYS A 191 -44.44 25.42 -23.94
CA LYS A 191 -45.45 25.81 -24.93
C LYS A 191 -45.81 27.29 -24.92
N LEU A 192 -45.27 28.08 -23.99
CA LEU A 192 -45.49 29.52 -23.99
C LEU A 192 -44.60 30.18 -25.05
N PRO A 193 -45.17 30.89 -26.05
CA PRO A 193 -44.35 31.62 -27.01
C PRO A 193 -43.51 32.65 -26.26
N HIS A 194 -42.23 32.75 -26.61
CA HIS A 194 -41.39 33.88 -26.21
C HIS A 194 -42.08 35.15 -26.69
N VAL A 195 -42.66 35.90 -25.74
CA VAL A 195 -43.20 37.23 -25.99
C VAL A 195 -42.00 38.09 -26.38
N ARG A 196 -41.97 38.50 -27.65
CA ARG A 196 -41.07 39.54 -28.17
C ARG A 196 -41.51 40.90 -27.66
#